data_AF-A0A5K0ZKJ1-F1
#
_entry.id   AF-A0A5K0ZKJ1-F1
#
_cell.length_a   1.000
_cell.length_b   1.000
_cell.length_c   1.000
_cell.angle_alpha   90.00
_cell.angle_beta   90.00
_cell.angle_gamma   90.00
#
_symmetry.space_group_name_H-M   'P 1'
#
loop_
_entity.id
_entity.type
_entity.pdbx_description
1 polymer ?
#
loop_
_entity_poly.entity_id
_entity_poly.type
_entity_poly.pdbx_seq_one_letter_code
_entity_poly.pdbx_strand_id
1 'polypeptide(L)'
;KVKICVQSAAGTGKDAMFTLISAIHAVNETVDSKDLYLGECQDPNQLKKELVEGNILICSYSIRFVLGLSSIKRALNTAKNLNAAGVIFLVDPFVTGYQINPTPMKMPGLIISSPDDSK
;
A
#
# COMPACT_ATOMS: atom_id res chain seq x y z
N LYS A 1 11.45 11.07 -5.82
CA LYS A 1 11.31 9.71 -5.23
C LYS A 1 11.36 9.86 -3.71
N VAL A 2 10.24 9.65 -3.02
CA VAL A 2 10.17 9.75 -1.55
C VAL A 2 10.69 8.43 -0.96
N LYS A 3 11.41 8.50 0.16
CA LYS A 3 11.94 7.33 0.87
C LYS A 3 11.54 7.37 2.33
N ILE A 4 11.33 6.20 2.94
CA ILE A 4 11.10 6.04 4.38
C ILE A 4 12.31 5.33 5.00
N CYS A 5 12.76 5.82 6.16
CA CYS A 5 13.74 5.13 6.98
C CYS A 5 13.00 4.24 7.98
N VAL A 6 13.37 2.96 8.07
CA VAL A 6 12.85 2.04 9.08
C VAL A 6 14.00 1.68 10.01
N GLN A 7 13.85 2.04 11.28
CA GLN A 7 14.78 1.69 12.34
C GLN A 7 14.34 0.38 13.01
N SER A 8 15.31 -0.49 13.30
CA SER A 8 15.03 -1.74 14.00
C SER A 8 14.87 -1.48 15.50
N ALA A 9 13.80 -2.03 16.10
CA ALA A 9 13.49 -1.90 17.52
C ALA A 9 14.60 -2.42 18.45
N ALA A 10 15.50 -3.27 17.96
CA ALA A 10 16.59 -3.84 18.74
C ALA A 10 17.86 -2.95 18.82
N GLY A 11 17.88 -1.77 18.18
CA GLY A 11 19.01 -0.83 18.25
C GLY A 11 20.34 -1.33 17.63
N THR A 12 20.35 -2.55 17.08
CA THR A 12 21.53 -3.22 16.49
C THR A 12 21.46 -3.34 14.97
N GLY A 13 20.35 -2.91 14.36
CA GLY A 13 20.13 -2.97 12.92
C GLY A 13 20.60 -1.72 12.19
N LYS A 14 21.22 -1.90 11.02
CA LYS A 14 21.47 -0.79 10.08
C LYS A 14 20.15 -0.17 9.65
N ASP A 15 20.07 1.17 9.68
CA ASP A 15 18.96 1.92 9.13
C ASP A 15 18.68 1.48 7.69
N ALA A 16 17.44 1.11 7.40
CA ALA A 16 17.02 0.67 6.08
C ALA A 16 16.16 1.75 5.41
N MET A 17 16.58 2.18 4.22
CA MET A 17 15.87 3.17 3.42
C MET A 17 15.10 2.50 2.29
N PHE A 18 13.78 2.68 2.25
CA PHE A 18 12.91 2.12 1.22
C PHE A 18 12.30 3.22 0.37
N THR A 19 12.25 3.04 -0.95
CA THR A 19 11.53 3.97 -1.83
C THR A 19 10.04 3.70 -1.73
N LEU A 20 9.25 4.77 -1.71
CA LEU A 20 7.80 4.71 -1.81
C LEU A 20 7.38 4.74 -3.27
N ILE A 21 6.54 3.79 -3.68
CA ILE A 21 5.92 3.76 -5.01
C ILE A 21 4.40 3.70 -4.86
N SER A 22 3.70 4.65 -5.48
CA SER A 22 2.23 4.60 -5.54
C SER A 22 1.80 3.57 -6.57
N ALA A 23 0.77 2.78 -6.24
CA ALA A 23 0.22 1.78 -7.15
C ALA A 23 -0.14 2.38 -8.51
N ILE A 24 -0.73 3.58 -8.55
CA ILE A 24 -1.08 4.28 -9.81
C ILE A 24 0.14 4.59 -10.70
N HIS A 25 1.31 4.76 -10.09
CA HIS A 25 2.57 5.00 -10.81
C HIS A 25 3.30 3.70 -11.17
N ALA A 26 2.80 2.56 -10.70
CA ALA A 26 3.33 1.24 -11.01
C ALA A 26 2.43 0.46 -11.98
N VAL A 27 1.34 1.06 -12.49
CA VAL A 27 0.40 0.39 -13.40
C VAL A 27 1.05 0.06 -14.76
N ASN A 28 0.64 -1.05 -15.35
CA ASN A 28 1.00 -1.43 -16.73
C ASN A 28 0.40 -0.46 -17.76
N GLU A 29 1.16 -0.08 -18.78
CA GLU A 29 0.75 0.90 -19.80
C GLU A 29 -0.50 0.49 -20.61
N THR A 30 -0.83 -0.81 -20.60
CA THR A 30 -2.00 -1.37 -21.28
C THR A 30 -3.30 -1.26 -20.49
N VAL A 31 -3.25 -0.81 -19.24
CA VAL A 31 -4.43 -0.67 -18.38
C VAL A 31 -5.04 0.72 -18.58
N ASP A 32 -6.37 0.78 -18.72
CA ASP A 32 -7.07 2.06 -18.79
C ASP A 32 -6.85 2.83 -17.48
N SER A 33 -6.01 3.87 -17.55
CA SER A 33 -5.65 4.77 -16.43
C SER A 33 -6.86 5.43 -15.75
N LYS A 34 -8.07 5.31 -16.31
CA LYS A 34 -9.33 5.77 -15.72
C LYS A 34 -9.88 4.87 -14.63
N ASP A 35 -9.34 3.66 -14.48
CA ASP A 35 -9.80 2.76 -13.42
C ASP A 35 -9.22 3.23 -12.06
N LEU A 36 -10.03 4.02 -11.33
CA LEU A 36 -9.72 4.61 -10.01
C LEU A 36 -9.28 3.58 -8.95
N TYR A 37 -9.46 2.32 -9.30
CA TYR A 37 -9.37 1.13 -8.47
C TYR A 37 -8.02 0.42 -8.56
N LEU A 38 -7.18 0.80 -9.52
CA LEU A 38 -5.81 0.32 -9.67
C LEU A 38 -4.94 0.72 -8.48
N GLY A 39 -5.29 1.86 -7.86
CA GLY A 39 -4.67 2.33 -6.63
C GLY A 39 -4.82 1.37 -5.45
N GLU A 40 -5.79 0.46 -5.47
CA GLU A 40 -6.13 -0.39 -4.32
C GLU A 40 -5.35 -1.71 -4.26
N CYS A 41 -4.43 -1.94 -5.21
CA CYS A 41 -3.53 -3.09 -5.23
C CYS A 41 -4.24 -4.47 -5.24
N GLN A 42 -5.40 -4.60 -5.90
CA GLN A 42 -6.19 -5.84 -5.83
C GLN A 42 -5.76 -6.95 -6.80
N ASP A 43 -4.94 -6.65 -7.81
CA ASP A 43 -4.44 -7.60 -8.81
C ASP A 43 -2.95 -7.35 -9.15
N PRO A 44 -2.04 -8.32 -8.94
CA PRO A 44 -0.62 -8.14 -9.23
C PRO A 44 -0.33 -8.02 -10.72
N ASN A 45 -1.19 -8.56 -11.60
CA ASN A 45 -0.96 -8.53 -13.05
C ASN A 45 -1.17 -7.14 -13.66
N GLN A 46 -1.74 -6.21 -12.90
CA GLN A 46 -1.95 -4.83 -13.32
C GLN A 46 -0.76 -3.93 -12.98
N LEU A 47 0.23 -4.41 -12.22
CA LEU A 47 1.38 -3.65 -11.74
C LEU A 47 2.69 -4.18 -12.32
N LYS A 48 3.59 -3.27 -12.67
CA LYS A 48 4.96 -3.54 -13.11
C LYS A 48 5.80 -3.99 -11.92
N LYS A 49 6.10 -5.29 -11.84
CA LYS A 49 6.92 -5.87 -10.77
C LYS A 49 8.26 -5.16 -10.58
N GLU A 50 8.92 -4.79 -11.66
CA GLU A 50 10.20 -4.06 -11.66
C GLU A 50 10.17 -2.72 -10.91
N LEU A 51 9.00 -2.08 -10.80
CA LEU A 51 8.83 -0.84 -10.05
C LEU A 51 8.51 -1.07 -8.57
N VAL A 52 7.93 -2.23 -8.25
CA VAL A 52 7.42 -2.56 -6.91
C VAL A 52 8.42 -3.36 -6.08
N GLU A 53 9.17 -4.25 -6.71
CA GLU A 53 10.11 -5.16 -6.04
C GLU A 53 11.14 -4.39 -5.21
N GLY A 54 11.28 -4.77 -3.93
CA GLY A 54 12.18 -4.13 -2.97
C GLY A 54 11.74 -2.74 -2.47
N ASN A 55 10.63 -2.20 -2.98
CA ASN A 55 10.07 -0.91 -2.57
C ASN A 55 8.84 -1.09 -1.66
N ILE A 56 8.41 -0.01 -1.00
CA ILE A 56 7.16 0.02 -0.25
C ILE A 56 6.05 0.47 -1.21
N LEU A 57 5.06 -0.40 -1.39
CA LEU A 57 3.91 -0.15 -2.24
C LEU A 57 2.85 0.65 -1.47
N ILE A 58 2.45 1.80 -2.00
CA ILE A 58 1.35 2.59 -1.47
C ILE A 58 0.06 2.19 -2.19
N CYS A 59 -0.93 1.77 -1.42
CA CYS A 59 -2.26 1.40 -1.85
C CYS A 59 -3.31 2.36 -1.28
N SER A 60 -4.32 2.69 -2.07
CA SER A 60 -5.48 3.45 -1.63
C SER A 60 -6.43 2.54 -0.84
N TYR A 61 -6.96 3.02 0.28
CA TYR A 61 -8.05 2.39 1.01
C TYR A 61 -9.31 3.23 0.80
N SER A 62 -10.19 2.77 -0.11
CA SER A 62 -11.41 3.46 -0.50
C SER A 62 -12.66 2.85 0.13
N ILE A 63 -13.83 3.39 -0.21
CA ILE A 63 -15.15 2.84 0.15
C ILE A 63 -15.33 1.36 -0.23
N ARG A 64 -14.60 0.86 -1.23
CA ARG A 64 -14.71 -0.53 -1.66
C ARG A 64 -14.16 -1.53 -0.67
N PHE A 65 -13.24 -1.12 0.20
CA PHE A 65 -12.81 -1.94 1.33
C PHE A 65 -13.93 -2.08 2.37
N VAL A 66 -14.68 -1.01 2.59
CA VAL A 66 -15.85 -0.99 3.49
C VAL A 66 -16.98 -1.86 2.93
N LEU A 67 -17.23 -1.77 1.62
CA LEU A 67 -18.24 -2.57 0.92
C LEU A 67 -17.81 -4.04 0.66
N GLY A 68 -16.58 -4.42 1.02
CA GLY A 68 -16.05 -5.77 0.81
C GLY A 68 -15.71 -6.13 -0.64
N LEU A 69 -15.74 -5.17 -1.57
CA LEU A 69 -15.32 -5.34 -2.96
C LEU A 69 -13.79 -5.41 -3.09
N SER A 70 -13.10 -4.71 -2.17
CA SER A 70 -11.65 -4.77 -2.00
C SER A 70 -11.31 -5.30 -0.61
N SER A 71 -10.12 -5.87 -0.47
CA SER A 71 -9.68 -6.38 0.85
C SER A 71 -8.20 -6.15 1.10
N ILE A 72 -7.88 -5.90 2.37
CA ILE A 72 -6.50 -5.80 2.86
C ILE A 72 -5.76 -7.11 2.56
N LYS A 73 -6.41 -8.27 2.76
CA LYS A 73 -5.83 -9.59 2.49
C LYS A 73 -5.38 -9.75 1.03
N ARG A 74 -6.22 -9.34 0.06
CA ARG A 74 -5.86 -9.39 -1.36
C ARG A 74 -4.74 -8.42 -1.68
N ALA A 75 -4.81 -7.19 -1.19
CA ALA A 75 -3.74 -6.21 -1.38
C ALA A 75 -2.38 -6.68 -0.82
N LEU A 76 -2.36 -7.30 0.36
CA LEU A 76 -1.17 -7.92 0.94
C LEU A 76 -0.63 -9.06 0.07
N ASN A 77 -1.50 -9.90 -0.48
CA ASN A 77 -1.09 -10.98 -1.38
C ASN A 77 -0.51 -10.43 -2.70
N THR A 78 -1.12 -9.39 -3.28
CA THR A 78 -0.59 -8.67 -4.44
C THR A 78 0.81 -8.14 -4.17
N ALA A 79 0.98 -7.38 -3.08
CA ALA A 79 2.27 -6.81 -2.70
C ALA A 79 3.33 -7.89 -2.48
N LYS A 80 2.95 -9.00 -1.83
CA LYS A 80 3.82 -10.17 -1.65
C LYS A 80 4.23 -10.82 -2.98
N ASN A 81 3.29 -11.02 -3.90
CA ASN A 81 3.57 -11.62 -5.22
C ASN A 81 4.50 -10.73 -6.07
N LEU A 82 4.49 -9.42 -5.84
CA LEU A 82 5.37 -8.45 -6.49
C LEU A 82 6.70 -8.24 -5.75
N ASN A 83 6.97 -9.01 -4.68
CA ASN A 83 8.17 -8.87 -3.85
C ASN A 83 8.35 -7.45 -3.25
N ALA A 84 7.25 -6.78 -2.90
CA ALA A 84 7.32 -5.51 -2.19
C ALA A 84 7.93 -5.70 -0.79
N ALA A 85 8.72 -4.71 -0.34
CA ALA A 85 9.31 -4.71 1.00
C ALA A 85 8.28 -4.45 2.11
N GLY A 86 7.18 -3.77 1.78
CA GLY A 86 6.11 -3.42 2.70
C GLY A 86 4.94 -2.78 1.96
N VAL A 87 3.85 -2.52 2.68
CA VAL A 87 2.66 -1.83 2.14
C VAL A 87 2.27 -0.65 3.02
N ILE A 88 1.82 0.44 2.41
CA ILE A 88 1.14 1.54 3.11
C ILE A 88 -0.26 1.66 2.54
N PHE A 89 -1.28 1.62 3.39
CA PHE A 89 -2.65 1.96 3.02
C PHE A 89 -2.93 3.41 3.38
N LEU A 90 -3.22 4.24 2.38
CA LEU A 90 -3.71 5.60 2.58
C LEU A 90 -5.23 5.57 2.56
N VAL A 91 -5.84 5.91 3.68
CA VAL A 91 -7.30 5.96 3.82
C VAL A 91 -7.82 7.19 3.10
N ASP A 92 -8.80 6.97 2.22
CA ASP A 92 -9.47 8.05 1.52
C ASP A 92 -10.19 8.96 2.55
N PRO A 93 -10.01 10.29 2.51
CA PRO A 93 -10.68 11.21 3.42
C PRO A 93 -12.21 11.05 3.43
N PHE A 94 -12.83 10.55 2.34
CA PHE A 94 -14.27 10.32 2.26
C PHE A 94 -14.76 9.10 3.08
N VAL A 95 -13.86 8.28 3.63
CA VAL A 95 -14.20 7.14 4.50
C VAL A 95 -13.73 7.32 5.95
N THR A 96 -13.39 8.55 6.35
CA THR A 96 -12.83 8.95 7.67
C THR A 96 -13.68 8.62 8.91
N GLY A 97 -14.92 8.15 8.74
CA GLY A 97 -15.78 7.68 9.83
C GLY A 97 -15.72 6.17 10.12
N TYR A 98 -15.03 5.38 9.28
CA TYR A 98 -15.03 3.92 9.41
C TYR A 98 -13.86 3.44 10.27
N GLN A 99 -14.18 2.78 11.38
CA GLN A 99 -13.19 2.05 12.16
C GLN A 99 -12.62 0.88 11.34
N ILE A 100 -11.30 0.88 11.17
CA ILE A 100 -10.60 -0.24 10.56
C ILE A 100 -10.42 -1.31 11.64
N ASN A 101 -11.10 -2.43 11.45
CA ASN A 101 -10.88 -3.58 12.31
C ASN A 101 -9.42 -4.06 12.18
N PRO A 102 -8.71 -4.30 13.30
CA PRO A 102 -7.35 -4.79 13.28
C PRO A 102 -7.26 -6.04 12.39
N THR A 103 -6.65 -5.89 11.22
CA THR A 103 -6.51 -6.99 10.26
C THR A 103 -5.08 -7.51 10.35
N PRO A 104 -4.86 -8.80 10.67
CA PRO A 104 -3.53 -9.36 10.72
C PRO A 104 -2.80 -9.20 9.37
N MET A 105 -1.67 -8.51 9.39
CA MET A 105 -0.83 -8.30 8.21
C MET A 105 0.29 -9.34 8.19
N LYS A 106 0.44 -10.05 7.05
CA LYS A 106 1.45 -11.10 6.87
C LYS A 106 2.80 -10.59 6.34
N MET A 107 2.92 -9.27 6.18
CA MET A 107 4.12 -8.55 5.78
C MET A 107 4.11 -7.17 6.45
N PRO A 108 5.25 -6.45 6.52
CA PRO A 108 5.28 -5.10 7.07
C PRO A 108 4.23 -4.21 6.41
N GLY A 109 3.37 -3.61 7.23
CA GLY A 109 2.26 -2.81 6.75
C GLY A 109 1.95 -1.65 7.68
N LEU A 110 1.57 -0.53 7.08
CA LEU A 110 1.15 0.69 7.78
C LEU A 110 -0.19 1.15 7.20
N ILE A 111 -1.07 1.67 8.05
CA ILE A 111 -2.32 2.30 7.62
C ILE A 111 -2.29 3.74 8.12
N ILE A 112 -2.50 4.70 7.23
CA ILE A 112 -2.56 6.13 7.55
C ILE A 112 -4.02 6.54 7.38
N SER A 113 -4.69 6.73 8.51
CA SER A 113 -6.14 7.02 8.63
C SER A 113 -6.51 8.43 8.18
N SER A 114 -5.65 9.41 8.42
CA SER A 114 -5.85 10.77 7.96
C SER A 114 -4.50 11.49 7.82
N PRO A 115 -4.31 12.32 6.79
CA PRO A 115 -3.22 13.29 6.77
C PRO A 115 -3.37 14.35 7.87
N ASP A 116 -4.58 14.59 8.39
CA ASP A 116 -4.81 15.55 9.49
C ASP A 116 -4.22 15.08 10.82
N ASP A 117 -3.93 13.79 10.98
CA ASP A 117 -3.25 13.23 12.16
C ASP A 117 -1.77 13.70 12.29
N SER A 118 -1.30 14.52 11.35
CA SER A 118 0.05 15.11 11.34
C SER A 118 0.13 16.56 11.84
N LYS A 119 -1.00 17.17 12.20
CA LYS A 119 -1.08 18.56 12.66
C LYS A 119 -0.83 18.71 14.16
#